data_AF-A0A520LLD5-F1
#
_entry.id   AF-A0A520LLD5-F1
#
_cell.length_a   1.000
_cell.length_b   1.000
_cell.length_c   1.000
_cell.angle_alpha   90.00
_cell.angle_beta   90.00
_cell.angle_gamma   90.00
#
_symmetry.space_group_name_H-M   'P 1'
#
loop_
_entity.id
_entity.type
_entity.pdbx_description
1 polymer ?
#
loop_
_entity_poly.entity_id
_entity_poly.type
_entity_poly.pdbx_seq_one_letter_code
_entity_poly.pdbx_strand_id
1 'polypeptide(L)' 'MAPLFDLIVDRHGVLDTERIEAIDSESAWRSGLLLHLGTLKGVVQVDDLDRPQDDESPLES' A
#
# COMPACT_ATOMS: atom_id res chain seq x y z
N MET A 1 14.18 -0.69 -10.35
CA MET A 1 13.28 0.14 -9.53
C MET A 1 13.15 -0.53 -8.18
N ALA A 2 13.01 0.22 -7.09
CA ALA A 2 12.68 -0.37 -5.80
C ALA A 2 11.23 -0.88 -5.86
N PRO A 3 10.91 -2.07 -5.32
CA PRO A 3 9.54 -2.56 -5.28
C PRO A 3 8.61 -1.63 -4.48
N LEU A 4 7.36 -1.56 -4.93
CA LEU A 4 6.29 -0.82 -4.26
C LEU A 4 5.55 -1.75 -3.30
N PHE A 5 5.14 -1.20 -2.17
CA PHE A 5 4.36 -1.91 -1.17
C PHE A 5 3.20 -1.05 -0.68
N ASP A 6 2.06 -1.69 -0.48
CA ASP A 6 0.93 -1.11 0.26
C ASP A 6 1.00 -1.53 1.72
N LEU A 7 1.05 -0.54 2.60
CA LEU A 7 0.89 -0.68 4.03
C LEU A 7 -0.60 -0.70 4.36
N ILE A 8 -1.08 -1.75 4.99
CA ILE A 8 -2.45 -1.84 5.48
C ILE A 8 -2.47 -1.30 6.91
N VAL A 9 -3.14 -0.18 7.13
CA VAL A 9 -3.20 0.50 8.44
C VAL A 9 -4.63 0.56 8.96
N ASP A 10 -4.80 0.30 10.25
CA ASP A 10 -6.08 0.45 10.95
C ASP A 10 -6.18 1.84 11.57
N ARG A 11 -7.16 2.61 11.11
CA ARG A 11 -7.49 3.94 11.61
C ARG A 11 -8.88 3.88 12.24
N HIS A 12 -8.90 3.49 13.51
CA HIS A 12 -10.13 3.43 14.32
C HIS A 12 -11.18 2.44 13.80
N GLY A 13 -10.73 1.25 13.38
CA GLY A 13 -11.59 0.18 12.85
C GLY A 13 -11.86 0.30 11.35
N VAL A 14 -11.26 1.28 10.67
CA VAL A 14 -11.26 1.41 9.22
C VAL A 14 -9.88 1.02 8.68
N LEU A 15 -9.84 0.11 7.71
CA LEU A 15 -8.60 -0.22 7.01
C LEU A 15 -8.36 0.79 5.90
N ASP A 16 -7.18 1.39 5.93
CA ASP A 16 -6.67 2.34 4.92
C ASP A 16 -5.36 1.77 4.34
N THR A 17 -4.97 2.26 3.17
CA THR A 17 -3.78 1.78 2.44
C THR A 17 -2.84 2.94 2.13
N GLU A 18 -1.57 2.80 2.50
CA GLU A 18 -0.53 3.78 2.19
C GLU A 18 0.60 3.14 1.37
N ARG A 19 0.98 3.78 0.27
CA ARG A 19 2.00 3.25 -0.63
C ARG A 19 3.40 3.74 -0.28
N ILE A 20 4.36 2.82 -0.23
CA ILE A 20 5.77 3.10 0.00
C ILE A 20 6.67 2.35 -0.98
N GLU A 21 7.86 2.90 -1.22
CA GLU A 21 8.96 2.15 -1.84
C GLU A 21 9.82 1.51 -0.75
N ALA A 22 10.20 0.24 -0.94
CA ALA A 22 11.14 -0.44 -0.06
C ALA A 22 12.01 -1.42 -0.83
N ILE A 23 13.13 -1.84 -0.22
CA ILE A 23 14.05 -2.79 -0.85
C ILE A 23 13.46 -4.19 -0.89
N ASP A 24 12.72 -4.57 0.17
CA ASP A 24 12.06 -5.86 0.34
C ASP A 24 10.89 -5.74 1.34
N SER A 25 10.17 -6.84 1.54
CA SER A 25 9.01 -6.90 2.44
C SER A 25 9.38 -6.64 3.90
N GLU A 26 10.56 -7.06 4.35
CA GLU A 26 11.01 -6.82 5.73
C GLU A 26 11.29 -5.34 5.97
N SER A 27 11.93 -4.67 5.01
CA SER A 27 12.18 -3.23 5.04
C SER A 27 10.88 -2.44 4.97
N ALA A 28 9.92 -2.86 4.15
CA ALA A 28 8.58 -2.27 4.13
C ALA A 28 7.87 -2.41 5.49
N TRP A 29 7.95 -3.60 6.11
CA TRP A 29 7.37 -3.85 7.42
C TRP A 29 7.98 -2.96 8.51
N ARG A 30 9.31 -2.85 8.56
CA ARG A 30 9.99 -1.99 9.54
C ARG A 30 9.63 -0.51 9.34
N SER A 31 9.62 -0.04 8.10
CA SER A 31 9.20 1.33 7.79
C SER A 31 7.75 1.58 8.21
N GLY A 32 6.84 0.66 7.88
CA GLY A 32 5.45 0.73 8.30
C GLY A 32 5.28 0.72 9.82
N LEU A 33 6.02 -0.13 10.55
CA LEU A 33 5.97 -0.16 12.01
C LEU A 33 6.45 1.15 12.64
N LEU A 34 7.47 1.79 12.08
CA LEU A 34 8.00 3.06 12.57
C LEU A 34 7.03 4.22 12.32
N LEU A 35 6.32 4.21 11.18
CA LEU A 35 5.36 5.25 10.81
C LEU A 35 4.00 5.07 11.51
N HIS A 36 3.58 3.82 11.72
CA HIS A 36 2.21 3.43 12.09
C HIS A 36 2.20 2.51 13.31
N LEU A 37 2.77 3.00 14.43
CA LEU A 37 2.90 2.25 15.67
C LEU A 37 1.53 1.79 16.20
N GLY A 38 1.36 0.47 16.30
CA GLY A 38 0.14 -0.15 16.82
C GLY A 38 -1.02 -0.23 15.83
N THR A 39 -0.89 0.39 14.65
CA THR A 39 -1.95 0.46 13.64
C THR A 39 -1.65 -0.34 12.38
N LEU A 40 -0.38 -0.63 12.08
CA LEU A 40 -0.01 -1.50 10.95
C LEU A 40 -0.58 -2.91 11.11
N LYS A 41 -1.27 -3.40 10.08
CA LYS A 41 -1.88 -4.74 10.00
C LYS A 41 -1.23 -5.64 8.96
N GLY A 42 -0.66 -5.05 7.91
CA GLY A 42 -0.20 -5.79 6.75
C GLY A 42 0.75 -5.00 5.88
N VAL A 43 1.54 -5.72 5.08
CA VAL A 43 2.34 -5.19 3.98
C VAL A 43 2.10 -6.10 2.79
N VAL A 44 1.71 -5.50 1.67
CA VAL A 44 1.45 -6.21 0.42
C VAL A 44 2.39 -5.66 -0.63
N GLN A 45 3.18 -6.52 -1.27
CA GLN A 45 3.97 -6.10 -2.42
C GLN A 45 3.03 -5.84 -3.59
N VAL A 46 3.17 -4.69 -4.23
CA VAL A 46 2.40 -4.31 -5.41
C VAL A 46 3.20 -4.72 -6.63
N ASP A 47 2.63 -5.59 -7.45
CA ASP A 47 3.21 -5.92 -8.75
C ASP A 47 2.87 -4.81 -9.76
N ASP A 48 3.71 -4.61 -10.78
CA ASP A 48 3.51 -3.56 -11.79
C ASP A 48 2.17 -3.68 -12.56
N LEU A 49 1.52 -4.84 -12.50
CA LEU A 49 0.22 -5.12 -13.11
C LEU A 49 -0.96 -4.73 -12.21
N ASP A 50 -0.72 -4.47 -10.93
CA ASP A 50 -1.74 -4.18 -9.90
C ASP A 50 -1.89 -2.67 -9.70
N ARG A 51 -1.86 -1.93 -10.82
CA ARG A 51 -2.26 -0.51 -10.80
C ARG A 51 -3.76 -0.46 -10.55
N PRO A 52 -4.25 0.52 -9.77
CA PRO A 52 -5.68 0.82 -9.79
C PRO A 52 -6.08 0.97 -11.25
N GLN A 53 -7.11 0.25 -11.67
CA GLN A 53 -7.80 0.60 -12.91
C GLN A 53 -8.30 2.01 -12.65
N ASP A 54 -7.61 3.00 -13.22
CA ASP A 54 -8.18 4.33 -13.34
C ASP A 54 -9.56 4.11 -13.95
N ASP A 55 -10.58 4.59 -13.24
CA ASP A 55 -11.98 4.48 -13.60
C ASP A 55 -12.21 5.39 -14.84
N GLU A 56 -11.60 5.04 -15.98
CA GLU A 56 -11.97 5.53 -17.29
C GLU A 56 -13.29 4.86 -17.65
N SER A 57 -14.35 5.28 -16.95
CA SER A 57 -15.69 5.18 -17.49
C SER A 57 -15.67 5.87 -18.86
N PRO A 58 -15.97 5.16 -19.97
CA PRO A 58 -16.12 5.82 -21.26
C PRO A 58 -17.37 6.69 -21.13
N LEU A 59 -17.19 8.01 -21.05
CA LEU A 59 -18.26 8.94 -21.36
C LEU A 59 -18.52 8.79 -22.87
N GLU A 60 -19.45 7.91 -23.20
CA GLU A 60 -20.06 7.82 -24.53
C GLU A 60 -20.54 9.21 -24.97
N SER A 61 -20.17 9.62 -26.18
CA SER A 61 -20.87 10.63 -26.99
C SER A 61 -20.53 10.44 -28.46
#